data_AF-A0A116LLL6-F1
#
_entry.id   AF-A0A116LLL6-F1
#
_cell.length_a   1.000
_cell.length_b   1.000
_cell.length_c   1.000
_cell.angle_alpha   90.00
_cell.angle_beta   90.00
_cell.angle_gamma   90.00
#
_symmetry.space_group_name_H-M   'P 1'
#
loop_
_entity.id
_entity.type
_entity.pdbx_description
1 polymer ?
#
loop_
_entity_poly.entity_id
_entity_poly.type
_entity_poly.pdbx_seq_one_letter_code
_entity_poly.pdbx_strand_id
1 'polypeptide(L)' 'MVWIVAKKNKRGRRKYHYKKSFDTWQKARIYQQDLFNKGVNAEMWEENGGIEIGKCK' A
#
# COMPACT_ATOMS: atom_id res chain seq x y z
N MET A 1 -12.22 -0.10 -9.49
CA MET A 1 -11.12 0.78 -9.06
C MET A 1 -10.64 0.26 -7.71
N VAL A 2 -9.41 -0.26 -7.62
CA VAL A 2 -8.89 -0.82 -6.37
C VAL A 2 -7.78 0.09 -5.88
N TRP A 3 -7.79 0.47 -4.62
CA TRP A 3 -6.77 1.30 -4.00
C TRP A 3 -5.88 0.43 -3.13
N ILE A 4 -4.56 0.52 -3.33
CA ILE A 4 -3.59 -0.24 -2.55
C ILE A 4 -2.87 0.71 -1.61
N VAL A 5 -2.74 0.27 -0.35
CA VAL A 5 -1.84 0.88 0.63
C VAL A 5 -0.76 -0.11 1.00
N ALA A 6 0.50 0.26 0.80
CA ALA A 6 1.66 -0.57 1.05
C ALA A 6 2.56 0.00 2.13
N LYS A 7 2.89 -0.82 3.14
CA LYS A 7 3.81 -0.45 4.22
C LYS A 7 5.25 -0.52 3.73
N LYS A 8 5.97 0.58 3.84
CA LYS A 8 7.38 0.68 3.46
C LYS A 8 8.23 0.06 4.56
N ASN A 9 9.11 -0.88 4.19
CA ASN A 9 10.00 -1.49 5.17
C ASN A 9 11.23 -0.59 5.39
N LYS A 10 11.62 -0.38 6.65
CA LYS A 10 12.78 0.47 7.01
C LYS A 10 14.13 -0.24 6.83
N ARG A 11 14.16 -1.58 6.71
CA ARG A 11 15.41 -2.38 6.80
C ARG A 11 15.58 -3.54 5.80
N GLY A 12 14.74 -3.68 4.77
CA GLY A 12 14.69 -4.89 3.94
C GLY A 12 15.05 -4.72 2.46
N ARG A 13 15.60 -5.79 1.85
CA ARG A 13 15.79 -5.97 0.38
C ARG A 13 14.49 -5.81 -0.43
N ARG A 14 13.31 -5.95 0.21
CA ARG A 14 11.97 -5.74 -0.39
C ARG A 14 11.40 -4.37 0.03
N LYS A 15 11.03 -3.55 -0.96
CA LYS A 15 10.46 -2.19 -0.78
C LYS A 15 9.18 -2.16 0.07
N TYR A 16 8.33 -3.18 -0.03
CA TYR A 16 7.05 -3.26 0.70
C TYR A 16 6.92 -4.59 1.44
N HIS A 17 6.59 -4.52 2.74
CA HIS A 17 6.37 -5.73 3.55
C HIS A 17 4.92 -6.23 3.46
N TYR A 18 3.97 -5.31 3.31
CA TYR A 18 2.56 -5.63 3.36
C TYR A 18 1.79 -4.66 2.47
N LYS A 19 0.87 -5.19 1.66
CA LYS A 19 -0.05 -4.40 0.83
C LYS A 19 -1.49 -4.74 1.25
N LYS A 20 -2.35 -3.74 1.33
CA LYS A 20 -3.79 -3.91 1.57
C LYS A 20 -4.57 -3.22 0.46
N SER A 21 -5.49 -3.95 -0.16
CA SER A 21 -6.41 -3.42 -1.16
C SER A 21 -7.69 -2.88 -0.52
N PHE A 22 -8.28 -1.89 -1.16
CA PHE A 22 -9.50 -1.21 -0.75
C PHE A 22 -10.35 -0.90 -1.97
N ASP A 23 -11.67 -1.01 -1.81
CA ASP A 23 -12.62 -0.75 -2.91
C ASP A 23 -12.77 0.76 -3.19
N THR A 24 -12.42 1.61 -2.23
CA THR A 24 -12.56 3.06 -2.34
C THR A 24 -11.32 3.81 -1.84
N TRP A 25 -11.02 4.94 -2.49
CA TRP A 25 -9.89 5.80 -2.13
C TRP A 25 -10.02 6.37 -0.71
N GLN A 26 -11.23 6.64 -0.25
CA GLN A 26 -11.50 7.18 1.09
C GLN A 26 -11.07 6.20 2.18
N LYS A 27 -11.42 4.90 2.04
CA LYS A 27 -11.01 3.86 2.99
C LYS A 27 -9.49 3.66 2.98
N ALA A 28 -8.88 3.67 1.80
CA ALA A 28 -7.42 3.61 1.67
C ALA A 28 -6.73 4.79 2.36
N ARG A 29 -7.28 6.01 2.20
CA ARG A 29 -6.73 7.22 2.81
C ARG A 29 -6.83 7.21 4.33
N ILE A 30 -7.96 6.77 4.89
CA ILE A 30 -8.13 6.61 6.35
C ILE A 30 -7.09 5.62 6.89
N TYR A 31 -6.90 4.49 6.20
CA TYR A 31 -5.90 3.49 6.60
C TYR A 31 -4.47 4.02 6.50
N GLN A 32 -4.14 4.79 5.46
CA GLN A 32 -2.84 5.43 5.32
C GLN A 32 -2.59 6.42 6.46
N GLN A 33 -3.60 7.22 6.84
CA GLN A 33 -3.49 8.18 7.93
C GLN A 33 -3.31 7.48 9.29
N ASP A 34 -4.05 6.41 9.56
CA ASP A 34 -3.89 5.59 10.77
C ASP A 34 -2.47 5.00 10.87
N LEU A 35 -1.90 4.55 9.75
CA LEU A 35 -0.51 4.09 9.70
C LEU A 35 0.49 5.22 9.97
N PHE A 36 0.25 6.40 9.41
CA PHE A 36 1.09 7.57 9.66
C PHE A 36 1.07 7.97 11.14
N ASN A 37 -0.12 7.98 11.77
CA ASN A 37 -0.28 8.24 13.20
C ASN A 37 0.44 7.19 14.07
N LYS A 38 0.60 5.95 13.57
CA LYS A 38 1.38 4.88 14.20
C LYS A 38 2.89 4.96 13.89
N GLY A 39 3.35 5.99 13.19
CA GLY A 39 4.75 6.17 12.78
C GLY A 39 5.20 5.24 11.65
N VAL A 40 4.25 4.65 10.92
CA VAL A 40 4.50 3.74 9.79
C VAL A 40 4.32 4.50 8.48
N ASN A 41 5.39 4.61 7.70
CA ASN A 41 5.32 5.16 6.35
C ASN A 41 4.66 4.15 5.40
N ALA A 42 3.56 4.57 4.77
CA ALA A 42 2.85 3.78 3.78
C ALA A 42 2.60 4.59 2.51
N GLU A 43 2.75 3.92 1.36
CA GLU A 43 2.47 4.47 0.03
C GLU A 43 1.08 4.01 -0.43
N MET A 44 0.34 4.89 -1.10
CA MET A 44 -1.02 4.64 -1.58
C MET A 44 -1.11 4.93 -3.09
N TRP A 45 -1.68 4.02 -3.87
CA TRP A 45 -1.91 4.22 -5.30
C TRP A 45 -3.20 3.52 -5.77
N GLU A 46 -3.74 4.00 -6.88
CA GLU A 46 -4.85 3.35 -7.58
C GLU A 46 -4.31 2.26 -8.50
N GLU A 47 -4.89 1.07 -8.39
CA GLU A 47 -4.65 -0.04 -9.30
C GLU A 47 -5.78 -0.05 -10.33
N ASN A 48 -5.50 0.57 -11.48
CA ASN A 48 -6.35 0.47 -12.66
C ASN A 48 -6.03 -0.85 -13.38
N GLY A 49 -6.75 -1.91 -13.01
CA GLY A 49 -7.12 -2.99 -13.91
C GLY A 49 -6.04 -3.81 -14.62
N GLY A 50 -4.77 -3.83 -14.19
CA GLY A 50 -3.84 -4.83 -14.72
C GLY A 50 -2.36 -4.49 -14.75
N ILE A 51 -1.75 -4.19 -13.60
CA ILE A 51 -0.32 -4.43 -13.45
C ILE A 51 -0.09 -5.08 -12.09
N GLU A 52 -0.10 -6.41 -12.10
CA GLU A 52 0.50 -7.24 -11.06
C GLU A 52 1.97 -6.84 -10.92
N ILE A 53 2.27 -5.86 -10.06
CA ILE A 53 3.65 -5.51 -9.73
C ILE A 53 4.24 -6.60 -8.83
N GLY A 54 4.76 -7.62 -9.51
CA GLY A 54 5.89 -8.41 -9.06
C GLY A 54 5.52 -9.70 -8.33
N LYS A 55 5.16 -10.75 -9.08
CA LYS A 55 5.81 -12.03 -8.84
C LYS A 55 7.31 -11.80 -8.98
N CYS A 56 8.03 -11.78 -7.86
CA CYS A 56 9.48 -11.95 -7.89
C CYS A 56 9.75 -13.33 -8.52
N LYS A 57 10.31 -13.35 -9.73
CA LYS A 57 11.15 -14.47 -10.17
C LYS A 57 12.44 -14.46 -9.36
#